data_AF-A0A945D749-F1
#
_entry.id   AF-A0A945D749-F1
#
_cell.length_a   1.000
_cell.length_b   1.000
_cell.length_c   1.000
_cell.angle_alpha   90.00
_cell.angle_beta   90.00
_cell.angle_gamma   90.00
#
_symmetry.space_group_name_H-M   'P 1'
#
loop_
_entity.id
_entity.type
_entity.pdbx_description
1 polymer ?
#
loop_
_entity_poly.entity_id
_entity_poly.type
_entity_poly.pdbx_seq_one_letter_code
_entity_poly.pdbx_strand_id
1 'polypeptide(L)'
;MPDSVEIYMALPGQKLEDGQMTVSGDIDTREDAKYDAEQRCAQNPKFEKVVYYVTSDSGDFKTFFSYTNPNVQAKPGPSPGGGGAKKSKKAKKKVVKKTMWQKFRSVFEE
;
A
#
# COMPACT_ATOMS: atom_id res chain seq x y z
N MET A 1 -24.69 -1.01 -12.20
CA MET A 1 -23.36 -1.35 -12.73
C MET A 1 -22.39 -0.37 -12.08
N PRO A 2 -21.15 -0.77 -11.73
CA PRO A 2 -20.18 0.21 -11.25
C PRO A 2 -19.92 1.23 -12.36
N ASP A 3 -19.94 2.51 -12.02
CA ASP A 3 -19.78 3.60 -12.99
C ASP A 3 -18.31 3.77 -13.39
N SER A 4 -17.40 3.46 -12.46
CA SER A 4 -15.97 3.40 -12.73
C SER A 4 -15.22 2.51 -11.73
N VAL A 5 -13.99 2.13 -12.09
CA VAL A 5 -13.08 1.38 -11.24
C VAL A 5 -11.86 2.22 -10.92
N GLU A 6 -11.63 2.47 -9.64
CA GLU A 6 -10.42 3.10 -9.14
C GLU A 6 -9.35 2.05 -8.82
N ILE A 7 -8.17 2.26 -9.37
CA ILE A 7 -7.05 1.33 -9.33
C ILE A 7 -5.91 2.01 -8.58
N TYR A 8 -5.59 1.49 -7.40
CA TYR A 8 -4.52 1.97 -6.56
C TYR A 8 -3.32 1.03 -6.64
N MET A 9 -2.13 1.58 -6.85
CA MET A 9 -0.88 0.85 -7.02
C MET A 9 0.14 1.36 -6.00
N ALA A 10 0.68 0.46 -5.18
CA ALA A 10 1.68 0.77 -4.18
C ALA A 10 3.04 0.13 -4.53
N LEU A 11 4.11 0.90 -4.32
CA LEU A 11 5.48 0.41 -4.32
C LEU A 11 5.80 -0.29 -2.98
N PRO A 12 6.88 -1.10 -2.91
CA PRO A 12 7.23 -1.80 -1.69
C PRO A 12 7.51 -0.87 -0.52
N GLY A 13 6.79 -1.11 0.59
CA GLY A 13 6.86 -0.29 1.80
C GLY A 13 6.14 1.06 1.72
N GLN A 14 5.44 1.35 0.61
CA GLN A 14 4.57 2.52 0.46
C GLN A 14 3.15 2.18 0.89
N LYS A 15 2.42 3.16 1.42
CA LYS A 15 0.97 3.01 1.65
C LYS A 15 0.23 3.04 0.32
N LEU A 16 -0.92 2.38 0.28
CA LEU A 16 -1.80 2.41 -0.90
C LEU A 16 -2.30 3.83 -1.22
N GLU A 17 -2.56 4.63 -0.18
CA GLU A 17 -3.00 6.03 -0.27
C GLU A 17 -1.92 6.96 -0.86
N ASP A 18 -0.66 6.72 -0.51
CA ASP A 18 0.49 7.46 -1.04
C ASP A 18 0.91 6.96 -2.42
N GLY A 19 0.32 5.86 -2.90
CA GLY A 19 0.64 5.20 -4.15
C GLY A 19 0.12 5.94 -5.38
N GLN A 20 0.24 5.29 -6.54
CA GLN A 20 -0.34 5.79 -7.78
C GLN A 20 -1.78 5.34 -7.89
N MET A 21 -2.70 6.28 -8.08
CA MET A 21 -4.11 6.01 -8.37
C MET A 21 -4.41 6.26 -9.84
N THR A 22 -5.24 5.41 -10.45
CA THR A 22 -5.73 5.56 -11.82
C THR A 22 -7.18 5.12 -11.88
N VAL A 23 -8.01 5.81 -12.65
CA VAL A 23 -9.41 5.42 -12.87
C VAL A 23 -9.52 4.74 -14.23
N SER A 24 -10.25 3.63 -14.30
CA SER A 24 -10.56 2.92 -15.54
C SER A 24 -12.05 2.65 -15.63
N GLY A 25 -12.62 2.82 -16.83
CA GLY A 25 -14.01 2.47 -17.14
C GLY A 25 -14.16 1.11 -17.82
N ASP A 26 -13.05 0.47 -18.19
CA ASP A 26 -13.05 -0.74 -19.03
C ASP A 26 -12.99 -2.05 -18.23
N ILE A 27 -13.10 -1.98 -16.88
CA ILE A 27 -12.96 -3.13 -15.99
C ILE A 27 -14.31 -3.44 -15.36
N ASP A 28 -15.02 -4.40 -15.94
CA ASP A 28 -16.34 -4.83 -15.46
C ASP A 28 -16.29 -6.11 -14.63
N THR A 29 -15.35 -7.01 -14.94
CA THR A 29 -15.26 -8.35 -14.32
C THR A 29 -13.99 -8.53 -13.49
N ARG A 30 -14.05 -9.50 -12.57
CA ARG A 30 -12.90 -9.83 -11.71
C ARG A 30 -11.75 -10.40 -12.55
N GLU A 31 -12.07 -11.10 -13.62
CA GLU A 31 -11.14 -11.64 -14.60
C GLU A 31 -10.39 -10.52 -15.33
N ASP A 32 -11.07 -9.46 -15.75
CA ASP A 32 -10.44 -8.28 -16.36
C ASP A 32 -9.51 -7.56 -15.38
N ALA A 33 -9.96 -7.36 -14.13
CA ALA A 33 -9.12 -6.76 -13.09
C ALA A 33 -7.87 -7.61 -12.79
N LYS A 34 -7.99 -8.94 -12.83
CA LYS A 34 -6.85 -9.84 -12.66
C LYS A 34 -5.88 -9.70 -13.83
N TYR A 35 -6.37 -9.75 -15.06
CA TYR A 35 -5.53 -9.63 -16.25
C TYR A 35 -4.80 -8.28 -16.28
N ASP A 36 -5.49 -7.17 -16.02
CA ASP A 36 -4.88 -5.84 -15.93
C ASP A 36 -3.82 -5.77 -14.82
N ALA A 37 -4.08 -6.36 -13.64
CA ALA A 37 -3.10 -6.40 -12.56
C ALA A 37 -1.83 -7.16 -12.96
N GLU A 38 -1.99 -8.31 -13.62
CA GLU A 38 -0.87 -9.11 -14.12
C GLU A 38 -0.07 -8.36 -15.18
N GLN A 39 -0.74 -7.69 -16.13
CA GLN A 39 -0.08 -6.87 -17.15
C GLN A 39 0.69 -5.69 -16.53
N ARG A 40 0.08 -4.99 -15.56
CA ARG A 40 0.73 -3.87 -14.85
C ARG A 40 1.96 -4.33 -14.08
N CYS A 41 1.87 -5.44 -13.36
CA CYS A 41 3.00 -6.01 -12.64
C CYS A 41 4.08 -6.55 -13.60
N ALA A 42 3.71 -7.02 -14.79
CA ALA A 42 4.66 -7.44 -15.82
C ALA A 42 5.42 -6.25 -16.42
N GLN A 43 4.72 -5.16 -16.74
CA GLN A 43 5.33 -3.93 -17.27
C GLN A 43 6.17 -3.21 -16.22
N ASN A 44 5.67 -3.16 -14.98
CA ASN A 44 6.30 -2.47 -13.87
C ASN A 44 6.46 -3.43 -12.69
N PRO A 45 7.56 -4.20 -12.64
CA PRO A 45 7.82 -5.17 -11.59
C PRO A 45 8.14 -4.53 -10.24
N LYS A 46 8.09 -3.19 -10.13
CA LYS A 46 8.27 -2.45 -8.88
C LYS A 46 7.00 -2.33 -8.05
N PHE A 47 5.83 -2.56 -8.64
CA PHE A 47 4.58 -2.54 -7.88
C PHE A 47 4.47 -3.79 -7.01
N GLU A 48 4.29 -3.55 -5.70
CA GLU A 48 4.08 -4.60 -4.70
C GLU A 48 2.61 -5.00 -4.65
N LYS A 49 1.71 -4.00 -4.63
CA LYS A 49 0.28 -4.22 -4.44
C LYS A 49 -0.54 -3.37 -5.39
N VAL A 50 -1.57 -3.98 -5.96
CA VAL A 50 -2.57 -3.31 -6.80
C VAL A 50 -3.95 -3.63 -6.26
N VAL A 51 -4.79 -2.63 -6.06
CA VAL A 51 -6.14 -2.79 -5.52
C VAL A 51 -7.12 -2.05 -6.40
N TYR A 52 -8.21 -2.74 -6.73
CA TYR A 52 -9.29 -2.27 -7.57
C TYR A 52 -10.50 -2.04 -6.68
N TYR A 53 -11.09 -0.85 -6.78
CA TYR A 53 -12.30 -0.48 -6.10
C TYR A 53 -13.33 -0.06 -7.11
N VAL A 54 -14.55 -0.55 -6.96
CA VAL A 54 -15.69 -0.08 -7.72
C VAL A 54 -16.29 1.11 -7.01
N THR A 55 -16.53 2.17 -7.77
CA THR A 55 -17.30 3.34 -7.34
C THR A 55 -18.67 3.30 -7.99
N SER A 56 -19.70 3.58 -7.19
CA SER A 56 -21.07 3.81 -7.68
C SER A 56 -21.38 5.31 -7.63
N ASP A 57 -22.30 5.78 -8.48
CA ASP A 57 -22.77 7.18 -8.49
C ASP A 57 -23.26 7.67 -7.09
N SER A 58 -23.78 6.76 -6.26
CA SER A 58 -24.16 7.01 -4.87
C SER A 58 -22.99 7.32 -3.92
N GLY A 59 -21.73 7.22 -4.38
CA GLY A 59 -20.52 7.39 -3.58
C GLY A 59 -20.10 6.13 -2.81
N ASP A 60 -20.72 4.98 -3.09
CA ASP A 60 -20.31 3.70 -2.50
C ASP A 60 -18.96 3.26 -3.07
N PHE A 61 -18.02 2.97 -2.16
CA PHE A 61 -16.68 2.51 -2.49
C PHE A 61 -16.45 1.10 -1.97
N LYS A 62 -16.30 0.13 -2.87
CA LYS A 62 -16.13 -1.27 -2.50
C LYS A 62 -14.92 -1.89 -3.17
N THR A 63 -14.12 -2.62 -2.40
CA THR A 63 -13.02 -3.39 -2.96
C THR A 63 -13.55 -4.46 -3.89
N PHE A 64 -13.13 -4.37 -5.14
CA PHE A 64 -13.49 -5.27 -6.22
C PHE A 64 -12.50 -6.42 -6.32
N PHE A 65 -11.22 -6.09 -6.37
CA PHE A 65 -10.13 -7.06 -6.49
C PHE A 65 -8.85 -6.53 -5.86
N SER A 66 -7.98 -7.42 -5.39
CA SER A 66 -6.66 -7.05 -4.89
C SER A 66 -5.63 -8.07 -5.35
N TYR A 67 -4.53 -7.57 -5.89
CA TYR A 67 -3.41 -8.36 -6.36
C TYR A 67 -2.14 -7.93 -5.62
N THR A 68 -1.37 -8.91 -5.15
CA THR A 68 -0.06 -8.67 -4.55
C THR A 68 0.97 -9.40 -5.38
N ASN A 69 1.95 -8.68 -5.90
CA ASN A 69 2.99 -9.22 -6.75
C ASN A 69 3.98 -10.05 -5.89
N PRO A 70 4.11 -11.37 -6.12
CA PRO A 70 5.03 -12.21 -5.35
C PRO A 70 6.50 -11.93 -5.66
N ASN A 71 6.79 -11.25 -6.77
CA ASN A 71 8.16 -10.96 -7.20
C ASN A 71 8.80 -9.81 -6.43
N VAL A 72 7.98 -8.96 -5.80
CA VAL A 72 8.46 -7.88 -4.95
C VAL A 72 8.44 -8.38 -3.52
N GLN A 73 9.62 -8.70 -2.99
CA GLN A 73 9.73 -8.91 -1.55
C GLN A 73 9.39 -7.59 -0.88
N ALA A 74 8.21 -7.54 -0.26
CA ALA A 74 7.83 -6.45 0.61
C ALA A 74 8.95 -6.28 1.64
N LYS A 75 9.77 -5.25 1.46
CA LYS A 75 10.62 -4.80 2.55
C LYS A 75 9.65 -4.50 3.68
N PRO A 76 9.86 -4.98 4.91
CA PRO A 76 9.00 -4.66 6.03
C PRO A 76 9.11 -3.15 6.29
N GLY A 77 8.36 -2.36 5.51
CA GLY A 77 8.13 -0.96 5.74
C GLY A 77 7.33 -0.83 7.02
N PRO A 78 7.49 0.27 7.77
CA PRO A 78 6.74 0.47 9.00
C PRO A 78 5.24 0.46 8.65
N SER A 79 4.53 -0.60 9.08
CA SER A 79 3.09 -0.72 8.88
C SER A 79 2.40 0.54 9.41
N PRO A 80 1.59 1.24 8.62
CA PRO A 80 0.67 2.24 9.14
C PRO A 80 -0.41 1.50 9.91
N GLY A 81 -0.64 1.89 11.16
CA GLY A 81 -1.55 1.21 12.06
C GLY A 81 -2.96 1.04 11.50
N GLY A 82 -3.39 -0.22 11.37
CA GLY A 82 -4.79 -0.63 11.32
C GLY A 82 -5.00 -1.67 12.42
N GLY A 83 -5.69 -1.28 13.49
CA GLY A 83 -5.97 -2.14 14.64
C GLY A 83 -6.76 -3.39 14.25
N GLY A 84 -6.27 -4.55 14.67
CA GLY A 84 -6.93 -5.84 14.49
C GLY A 84 -6.09 -6.97 15.05
N ALA A 85 -6.33 -7.30 16.31
CA ALA A 85 -5.53 -8.21 17.13
C ALA A 85 -5.25 -9.59 16.49
N LYS A 86 -3.99 -10.04 16.52
CA LYS A 86 -3.60 -11.43 16.84
C LYS A 86 -2.12 -11.53 17.26
N LYS A 87 -1.93 -11.41 18.58
CA LYS A 87 -0.90 -12.04 19.46
C LYS A 87 0.49 -12.33 18.84
N SER A 88 1.43 -11.39 18.96
CA SER A 88 2.87 -11.71 18.97
C SER A 88 3.35 -11.92 20.41
N LYS A 89 3.54 -13.19 20.81
CA LYS A 89 4.18 -13.53 22.08
C LYS A 89 5.71 -13.37 21.97
N LYS A 90 6.24 -12.54 22.89
CA LYS A 90 7.54 -12.60 23.57
C LYS A 90 8.84 -12.27 22.78
N ALA A 91 9.19 -10.98 22.87
CA ALA A 91 10.41 -10.44 23.48
C ALA A 91 11.72 -11.26 23.39
N LYS A 92 12.67 -10.75 22.59
CA LYS A 92 14.10 -10.83 22.90
C LYS A 92 14.67 -9.42 23.11
N LYS A 93 15.60 -9.35 24.05
CA LYS A 93 15.96 -8.21 24.91
C LYS A 93 17.22 -7.50 24.40
N LYS A 94 17.29 -6.17 24.60
CA LYS A 94 18.47 -5.28 24.76
C LYS A 94 19.25 -5.00 23.45
N VAL A 95 19.82 -3.81 23.19
CA VAL A 95 20.59 -2.90 24.06
C VAL A 95 20.45 -1.44 23.59
N VAL A 96 20.43 -0.56 24.60
CA VAL A 96 20.54 0.90 24.59
C VAL A 96 21.64 1.44 23.67
N LYS A 97 21.35 2.54 22.94
CA LYS A 97 22.15 3.77 22.97
C LYS A 97 21.41 4.94 22.30
N LYS A 98 20.91 5.84 23.15
CA LYS A 98 20.72 7.27 22.85
C LYS A 98 22.02 7.80 22.27
N THR A 99 21.99 8.42 21.10
CA THR A 99 22.82 9.59 20.71
C THR A 99 22.62 9.88 19.23
N MET A 100 21.94 10.99 18.91
CA MET A 100 22.24 11.88 17.76
C MET A 100 21.16 12.97 17.52
N TRP A 101 20.16 13.13 18.39
CA TRP A 101 19.22 14.27 18.33
C TRP A 101 19.53 15.40 19.32
N GLN A 102 20.62 15.30 20.09
CA GLN A 102 21.00 16.32 21.07
C GLN A 102 22.03 17.35 20.57
N LYS A 103 22.40 17.33 19.28
CA LYS A 103 23.44 18.23 18.75
C LYS A 103 22.97 19.22 17.67
N PHE A 104 21.65 19.37 17.46
CA PHE A 104 21.09 20.35 16.53
C PHE A 104 20.40 21.55 17.20
N ARG A 105 20.37 21.63 18.54
CA ARG A 105 19.66 22.68 19.28
C ARG A 105 20.57 23.65 20.06
N SER A 106 21.86 23.72 19.71
CA SER A 106 22.83 24.58 20.41
C SER A 106 23.58 25.55 19.47
N VAL A 107 23.09 25.77 18.25
CA VAL A 107 23.71 26.65 17.24
C VAL A 107 22.71 27.68 16.66
N PHE A 108 21.47 27.77 17.15
CA PHE A 108 20.49 28.73 16.62
C PHE A 108 19.53 29.35 17.65
N GLU A 109 19.97 29.58 18.88
CA GLU A 109 19.22 30.48 19.78
C GLU A 109 20.20 31.17 20.73
N GLU A 110 20.38 32.47 20.46
CA GLU A 110 20.98 33.56 21.26
C GLU A 110 22.45 33.49 21.72
#